data_AF-A0A4U3B0Z3-F1
#
_entry.id   AF-A0A4U3B0Z3-F1
#
_cell.length_a   1.000
_cell.length_b   1.000
_cell.length_c   1.000
_cell.angle_alpha   90.00
_cell.angle_beta   90.00
_cell.angle_gamma   90.00
#
_symmetry.space_group_name_H-M   'P 1'
#
loop_
_entity.id
_entity.type
_entity.pdbx_description
1 polymer ?
#
loop_
_entity_poly.entity_id
_entity_poly.type
_entity_poly.pdbx_seq_one_letter_code
_entity_poly.pdbx_strand_id
1 'polypeptide(L)' 'METVKKLDDIIKEEYKNINGVLVVQKGDFIFEKYYNGHGPDDASHIASVTKTIISALIGVCIDKGYIKSVDQKIIE' A
#
# COMPACT_ATOMS: atom_id res chain seq x y z
N MET A 1 -16.98 -12.54 -10.89
CA MET A 1 -17.28 -11.24 -11.54
C MET A 1 -18.33 -10.44 -10.78
N GLU A 2 -19.38 -11.07 -10.24
CA GLU A 2 -20.40 -10.37 -9.44
C GLU A 2 -19.83 -9.64 -8.21
N THR A 3 -18.91 -10.27 -7.48
CA THR A 3 -18.26 -9.66 -6.29
C THR A 3 -17.47 -8.40 -6.62
N VAL A 4 -16.69 -8.40 -7.70
CA VAL A 4 -15.90 -7.22 -8.11
C VAL A 4 -16.77 -6.09 -8.65
N LYS A 5 -17.90 -6.43 -9.28
CA LYS A 5 -18.91 -5.43 -9.66
C LYS A 5 -19.54 -4.80 -8.42
N LYS A 6 -19.97 -5.63 -7.45
CA LYS A 6 -20.53 -5.14 -6.18
C LYS A 6 -19.53 -4.25 -5.43
N LEU A 7 -18.25 -4.59 -5.43
CA LEU A 7 -17.19 -3.75 -4.86
C LEU A 7 -17.13 -2.38 -5.57
N ASP A 8 -17.06 -2.35 -6.90
CA ASP A 8 -17.04 -1.11 -7.69
C ASP A 8 -18.27 -0.23 -7.40
N ASP A 9 -19.45 -0.83 -7.30
CA ASP A 9 -20.70 -0.13 -6.97
C ASP A 9 -20.63 0.49 -5.56
N ILE A 10 -20.20 -0.28 -4.54
CA ILE A 10 -20.01 0.22 -3.16
C ILE A 10 -19.02 1.38 -3.11
N ILE A 11 -17.88 1.29 -3.81
CA ILE A 11 -16.89 2.38 -3.81
C ILE A 11 -17.49 3.67 -4.37
N LYS A 12 -18.21 3.58 -5.50
CA LYS A 12 -18.83 4.74 -6.15
C LYS A 12 -19.95 5.36 -5.32
N GLU A 13 -20.76 4.54 -4.66
CA GLU A 13 -21.93 5.01 -3.92
C GLU A 13 -21.57 5.51 -2.51
N GLU A 14 -20.72 4.77 -1.80
CA GLU A 14 -20.46 4.97 -0.37
C GLU A 14 -19.09 5.59 -0.05
N TYR A 15 -18.08 5.43 -0.91
CA TYR A 15 -16.69 5.83 -0.63
C TYR A 15 -16.10 6.77 -1.68
N LYS A 16 -16.80 7.88 -1.93
CA LYS A 16 -16.49 8.85 -3.01
C LYS A 16 -15.09 9.48 -2.95
N ASN A 17 -14.40 9.42 -1.81
CA ASN A 17 -13.05 9.96 -1.63
C ASN A 17 -11.93 8.95 -1.94
N ILE A 18 -12.25 7.71 -2.32
CA ILE A 18 -11.26 6.73 -2.76
C ILE A 18 -10.85 7.05 -4.19
N ASN A 19 -9.55 7.16 -4.44
CA ASN A 19 -9.00 7.49 -5.76
C ASN A 19 -8.61 6.25 -6.57
N GLY A 20 -8.41 5.10 -5.92
CA GLY A 20 -8.12 3.85 -6.62
C GLY A 20 -8.16 2.64 -5.68
N VAL A 21 -8.49 1.48 -6.25
CA VAL A 21 -8.51 0.18 -5.57
C VAL A 21 -7.91 -0.87 -6.48
N LEU A 22 -6.92 -1.60 -5.96
CA LEU A 22 -6.28 -2.73 -6.62
C LEU A 22 -6.41 -3.95 -5.73
N VAL A 23 -6.74 -5.09 -6.32
CA VAL A 23 -6.81 -6.39 -5.64
C VAL A 23 -5.89 -7.37 -6.36
N VAL A 24 -4.86 -7.83 -5.66
CA VAL A 24 -3.88 -8.79 -6.18
C VAL A 24 -4.13 -10.15 -5.54
N GLN A 25 -4.22 -11.19 -6.37
CA GLN A 25 -4.32 -12.57 -5.92
C GLN A 25 -3.35 -13.42 -6.73
N LYS A 26 -2.48 -14.17 -6.05
CA LYS A 26 -1.47 -15.04 -6.69
C LYS A 26 -0.54 -14.32 -7.69
N GLY A 27 -0.29 -13.03 -7.47
CA GLY A 27 0.55 -12.20 -8.33
C GLY A 27 -0.19 -11.49 -9.45
N ASP A 28 -1.47 -11.82 -9.69
CA ASP A 28 -2.29 -11.20 -10.73
C ASP A 28 -3.26 -10.16 -10.16
N PHE A 29 -3.45 -9.06 -10.88
CA PHE A 29 -4.51 -8.09 -10.60
C PHE A 29 -5.85 -8.68 -11.04
N ILE A 30 -6.68 -9.05 -10.06
CA ILE A 30 -8.05 -9.54 -10.31
C ILE A 30 -9.08 -8.41 -10.31
N PHE A 31 -8.67 -7.21 -9.87
CA PHE A 31 -9.43 -5.97 -9.94
C PHE A 31 -8.46 -4.78 -9.86
N GLU A 32 -8.65 -3.81 -10.73
CA GLU A 32 -7.91 -2.55 -10.73
C GLU A 32 -8.85 -1.48 -11.29
N LYS A 33 -9.15 -0.48 -10.48
CA LYS A 33 -9.92 0.70 -10.89
C LYS A 33 -9.45 1.94 -10.19
N TYR A 34 -9.50 3.03 -10.94
CA TYR A 34 -9.20 4.37 -10.47
C TYR A 34 -10.44 5.26 -10.63
N TYR A 35 -10.55 6.26 -9.77
CA TYR A 35 -11.71 7.14 -9.64
C TYR A 35 -11.23 8.59 -9.53
N ASN A 36 -12.17 9.53 -9.58
CA ASN A 36 -11.90 10.96 -9.36
C ASN A 36 -10.78 11.51 -10.26
N GLY A 37 -10.69 11.02 -11.51
CA GLY A 37 -9.69 11.46 -12.49
C GLY A 37 -8.26 10.99 -12.24
N HIS A 38 -8.02 10.10 -11.28
CA HIS A 38 -6.70 9.50 -11.05
C HIS A 38 -6.46 8.33 -12.00
N GLY A 39 -5.19 8.05 -12.26
CA GLY A 39 -4.69 6.92 -13.04
C GLY A 39 -3.58 6.14 -12.33
N PRO A 40 -3.08 5.07 -12.96
CA PRO A 40 -2.06 4.19 -12.40
C PRO A 40 -0.71 4.86 -12.17
N ASP A 41 -0.39 5.88 -12.95
CA ASP A 41 0.90 6.59 -12.89
C ASP A 41 0.87 7.80 -11.93
N ASP A 42 -0.28 8.09 -11.32
CA ASP A 42 -0.42 9.22 -10.40
C ASP A 42 0.11 8.88 -9.01
N ALA A 43 0.98 9.73 -8.48
CA ALA A 43 1.46 9.61 -7.10
C ALA A 43 0.35 10.02 -6.11
N SER A 44 0.14 9.19 -5.09
CA SER A 44 -0.79 9.47 -3.99
C SER A 44 -0.07 9.62 -2.67
N HIS A 45 -0.50 10.56 -1.83
CA HIS A 45 0.04 10.73 -0.48
C HIS A 45 -0.49 9.61 0.44
N ILE A 46 0.37 8.64 0.78
CA ILE A 46 0.01 7.44 1.56
C ILE A 46 0.17 7.60 3.08
N ALA A 47 0.56 8.80 3.55
CA ALA A 47 0.74 9.13 4.96
C ALA A 47 1.56 8.07 5.74
N SER A 48 0.99 7.46 6.77
CA SER A 48 1.72 6.54 7.65
C SER A 48 2.06 5.19 7.00
N VAL A 49 1.49 4.83 5.86
CA VAL A 49 1.90 3.62 5.11
C VAL A 49 3.39 3.66 4.75
N THR A 50 3.95 4.86 4.57
CA THR A 50 5.39 5.08 4.38
C THR A 50 6.24 4.42 5.47
N LYS A 51 5.75 4.34 6.71
CA LYS A 51 6.48 3.70 7.84
C LYS A 51 6.72 2.22 7.61
N THR A 52 5.84 1.52 6.88
CA THR A 52 6.05 0.11 6.51
C THR A 52 7.26 -0.04 5.60
N ILE A 53 7.42 0.86 4.62
CA ILE A 53 8.59 0.87 3.73
C ILE A 53 9.87 1.18 4.53
N ILE A 54 9.82 2.17 5.42
CA ILE A 54 10.94 2.48 6.31
C ILE A 54 11.30 1.28 7.20
N SER A 55 10.31 0.60 7.79
CA SER A 55 10.52 -0.60 8.60
C SER A 55 11.19 -1.72 7.81
N ALA A 56 10.76 -1.97 6.58
CA ALA A 56 11.40 -2.94 5.70
C ALA A 56 12.87 -2.57 5.41
N LEU A 57 13.15 -1.30 5.16
CA LEU A 57 14.52 -0.81 4.96
C LEU A 57 15.39 -0.96 6.23
N ILE A 58 14.83 -0.74 7.41
CA ILE A 58 15.52 -1.03 8.68
C ILE A 58 15.84 -2.52 8.79
N GLY A 59 14.91 -3.41 8.42
CA GLY A 59 15.17 -4.84 8.33
C GLY A 59 16.33 -5.18 7.40
N VAL A 60 16.39 -4.57 6.22
CA VAL A 60 17.52 -4.71 5.28
C VAL A 60 18.84 -4.20 5.89
N CYS A 61 18.81 -3.11 6.65
CA CYS A 61 20.00 -2.60 7.33
C CYS A 61 20.50 -3.53 8.44
N ILE A 62 19.58 -4.23 9.14
CA ILE A 62 19.93 -5.26 10.11
C ILE A 62 20.57 -6.46 9.41
N ASP A 63 19.94 -6.95 8.33
CA ASP A 63 20.45 -8.07 7.53
C ASP A 63 21.85 -7.81 6.97
N LYS A 64 22.13 -6.56 6.56
CA LYS A 64 23.46 -6.12 6.09
C LYS A 64 24.46 -5.79 7.21
N GLY A 65 24.06 -5.87 8.47
CA GLY A 65 24.93 -5.56 9.61
C GLY A 65 25.21 -4.07 9.85
N TYR A 66 24.49 -3.15 9.19
CA TYR A 66 24.57 -1.71 9.46
C TYR A 66 23.90 -1.34 10.79
N ILE A 67 22.88 -2.10 11.20
CA ILE A 67 22.27 -2.07 12.53
C ILE A 67 22.45 -3.45 13.13
N LYS A 68 22.91 -3.54 14.38
CA LYS A 68 23.25 -4.81 15.05
C LYS A 68 22.01 -5.69 15.27
N SER A 69 20.93 -5.10 15.77
CA SER A 69 19.65 -5.76 16.00
C SER A 69 18.56 -4.73 16.30
N VAL A 70 17.32 -5.18 16.43
CA VAL A 70 16.20 -4.36 16.90
C VAL A 70 16.37 -3.84 18.33
N ASP A 71 17.21 -4.50 19.13
CA ASP A 71 17.53 -4.13 20.52
C ASP A 71 18.73 -3.19 20.62
N GLN A 72 19.32 -2.79 19.49
CA GLN A 72 20.41 -1.82 19.49
C GLN A 72 19.91 -0.51 20.09
N LYS A 73 20.54 -0.10 21.20
CA LYS A 73 20.30 1.21 21.79
C LYS A 73 20.68 2.32 20.81
N ILE A 74 19.88 3.38 20.78
CA ILE A 74 20.14 4.58 19.96
C ILE A 74 21.30 5.39 20.58
N ILE A 75 21.33 5.49 21.91
CA ILE A 75 22.37 6.13 22.71
C ILE A 75 22.81 5.18 23.83
N GLU A 76 24.06 5.27 24.29
CA GLU A 76 24.63 4.38 25.32
C GLU A 76 23.86 4.40 26.65
#